data_AF-A0A0N4VTH6-F1
#
_entry.id   AF-A0A0N4VTH6-F1
#
_cell.length_a   1.000
_cell.length_b   1.000
_cell.length_c   1.000
_cell.angle_alpha   90.00
_cell.angle_beta   90.00
_cell.angle_gamma   90.00
#
_symmetry.space_group_name_H-M   'P 1'
#
loop_
_entity.id
_entity.type
_entity.pdbx_description
1 polymer ?
#
loop_
_entity_poly.entity_id
_entity_poly.type
_entity_poly.pdbx_seq_one_letter_code
_entity_poly.pdbx_strand_id
1 'polypeptide(L)'
;MLIFSYVLTVIAGLILHTVITCPILYFLITRKNPMFIVRGMMQAIVTAFGTASGGAALPMSMQCMEDNCHIDRRISRFVLPLGSTINMDGNALYEAVAVIFIAQLNNVDLSFAEVLTVSVTATVASIGLGSVPAGLVSILLILNTVGLPIKDVSLLLTVDWLL
;
A
#
# COMPACT_ATOMS: atom_id res chain seq x y z
N MET A 1 19.12 -5.03 14.12
CA MET A 1 19.20 -5.91 12.93
C MET A 1 17.81 -6.26 12.40
N LEU A 2 16.88 -6.71 13.25
CA LEU A 2 15.52 -7.10 12.86
C LEU A 2 14.68 -5.98 12.21
N ILE A 3 14.68 -4.77 12.78
CA ILE A 3 13.92 -3.62 12.22
C ILE A 3 14.43 -3.21 10.84
N PHE A 4 15.74 -3.28 10.60
CA PHE A 4 16.32 -2.96 9.30
C PHE A 4 15.86 -3.96 8.22
N SER A 5 15.85 -5.25 8.55
CA SER A 5 15.31 -6.29 7.66
C SER A 5 13.81 -6.11 7.39
N TYR A 6 13.04 -5.67 8.38
CA TYR A 6 11.63 -5.32 8.22
C TYR A 6 11.45 -4.17 7.21
N VAL A 7 12.11 -3.03 7.42
CA VAL A 7 12.05 -1.87 6.53
C VAL A 7 12.46 -2.25 5.10
N LEU A 8 13.53 -3.02 4.96
CA LEU A 8 13.99 -3.51 3.66
C LEU A 8 12.93 -4.38 2.96
N THR A 9 12.24 -5.24 3.71
CA THR A 9 11.21 -6.13 3.18
C THR A 9 9.98 -5.37 2.71
N VAL A 10 9.53 -4.37 3.47
CA VAL A 10 8.41 -3.50 3.07
C VAL A 10 8.77 -2.72 1.81
N ILE A 11 9.93 -2.06 1.79
CA ILE A 11 10.39 -1.28 0.63
C ILE A 11 10.54 -2.17 -0.60
N ALA A 12 11.17 -3.35 -0.46
CA ALA A 12 11.32 -4.30 -1.55
C ALA A 12 9.97 -4.78 -2.08
N GLY A 13 9.00 -5.06 -1.19
CA GLY A 13 7.65 -5.45 -1.56
C GLY A 13 6.91 -4.36 -2.34
N LEU A 14 6.96 -3.11 -1.88
CA LEU A 14 6.36 -1.96 -2.55
C LEU A 14 6.98 -1.70 -3.93
N ILE A 15 8.32 -1.78 -4.03
CA ILE A 15 9.02 -1.63 -5.30
C ILE A 15 8.62 -2.75 -6.26
N LEU A 16 8.61 -4.01 -5.80
CA LEU A 16 8.22 -5.15 -6.62
C LEU A 16 6.78 -4.98 -7.13
N HIS A 17 5.85 -4.62 -6.24
CA HIS A 17 4.46 -4.40 -6.60
C HIS A 17 4.30 -3.28 -7.65
N THR A 18 4.96 -2.14 -7.43
CA THR A 18 4.84 -0.95 -8.29
C THR A 18 5.55 -1.10 -9.63
N VAL A 19 6.71 -1.77 -9.66
CA VAL A 19 7.56 -1.87 -10.87
C VAL A 19 7.26 -3.13 -11.67
N ILE A 20 6.81 -4.22 -11.03
CA ILE A 20 6.57 -5.51 -11.67
C ILE A 20 5.08 -5.78 -11.76
N THR A 21 4.37 -5.87 -10.63
CA THR A 21 2.96 -6.32 -10.62
C THR A 21 2.04 -5.36 -11.37
N CYS A 22 2.06 -4.06 -11.04
CA CYS A 22 1.19 -3.07 -11.68
C CYS A 22 1.43 -2.92 -13.19
N PRO A 23 2.69 -2.79 -13.68
CA PRO A 23 2.97 -2.69 -15.11
C PRO A 23 2.62 -3.95 -15.89
N ILE A 24 2.85 -5.14 -15.31
CA ILE A 24 2.45 -6.42 -15.92
C ILE A 24 0.92 -6.50 -16.04
N LEU A 25 0.19 -6.18 -14.97
CA LEU A 25 -1.28 -6.18 -14.99
C LEU A 25 -1.81 -5.23 -16.07
N TYR A 26 -1.25 -4.01 -16.15
CA TYR A 26 -1.59 -3.05 -17.18
C TYR A 26 -1.32 -3.60 -18.59
N PHE A 27 -0.16 -4.20 -18.81
CA PHE A 27 0.21 -4.77 -20.11
C PHE A 27 -0.69 -5.94 -20.50
N LEU A 28 -1.04 -6.82 -19.56
CA LEU A 28 -1.91 -7.97 -19.83
C LEU A 28 -3.32 -7.54 -20.27
N ILE A 29 -3.87 -6.49 -19.65
CA ILE A 29 -5.23 -6.00 -19.92
C ILE A 29 -5.25 -5.11 -21.17
N THR A 30 -4.37 -4.11 -21.24
CA THR A 30 -4.42 -3.08 -22.29
C THR A 30 -3.59 -3.45 -23.52
N ARG A 31 -2.64 -4.39 -23.38
CA ARG A 31 -1.60 -4.73 -24.38
C ARG A 31 -0.81 -3.52 -24.87
N LYS A 32 -0.74 -2.46 -24.06
CA LYS A 32 0.02 -1.23 -24.33
C LYS A 32 1.22 -1.14 -23.40
N ASN A 33 2.23 -0.38 -23.82
CA ASN A 33 3.43 -0.16 -23.02
C ASN A 33 3.09 0.64 -21.74
N PRO A 34 3.28 0.08 -20.52
CA PRO A 34 2.99 0.76 -19.25
C PRO A 34 3.89 1.98 -19.02
N MET A 35 5.07 2.02 -19.65
CA MET A 35 6.02 3.13 -19.47
C MET A 35 5.46 4.48 -19.92
N PHE A 36 4.50 4.48 -20.85
CA PHE A 36 3.80 5.69 -21.27
C PHE A 36 3.04 6.33 -20.09
N ILE A 37 2.28 5.54 -19.34
CA ILE A 37 1.53 6.00 -18.17
C ILE A 37 2.48 6.43 -17.06
N VAL A 38 3.52 5.64 -16.78
CA VAL A 38 4.51 5.98 -15.75
C VAL A 38 5.16 7.34 -16.04
N ARG A 39 5.57 7.59 -17.29
CA ARG A 39 6.15 8.88 -17.70
C ARG A 39 5.13 10.02 -17.59
N GLY A 40 3.90 9.80 -18.04
CA GLY A 40 2.83 10.79 -17.96
C GLY A 40 2.44 11.17 -16.53
N MET A 41 2.62 10.25 -15.57
CA MET A 41 2.26 10.44 -14.16
C MET A 41 3.44 10.86 -13.26
N MET A 42 4.65 11.05 -13.80
CA MET A 42 5.84 11.35 -12.99
C MET A 42 5.67 12.52 -12.02
N GLN A 43 5.01 13.60 -12.45
CA GLN A 43 4.76 14.76 -11.58
C GLN A 43 3.85 14.39 -10.40
N ALA A 44 2.80 13.60 -10.64
CA ALA A 44 1.91 13.13 -9.59
C ALA A 44 2.63 12.19 -8.62
N ILE A 45 3.48 11.28 -9.12
CA ILE A 45 4.29 10.36 -8.31
C ILE A 45 5.24 11.13 -7.39
N VAL A 46 5.98 12.09 -7.93
CA VAL A 46 6.91 12.93 -7.14
C VAL A 46 6.15 13.77 -6.10
N THR A 47 4.97 14.28 -6.46
CA THR A 47 4.12 15.04 -5.53
C THR A 47 3.60 14.16 -4.40
N ALA A 48 3.12 12.95 -4.71
CA ALA A 48 2.65 11.99 -3.70
C ALA A 48 3.77 11.59 -2.74
N PHE A 49 4.97 11.34 -3.27
CA PHE A 49 6.15 11.03 -2.48
C PHE A 49 6.58 12.20 -1.59
N GLY A 50 6.63 13.42 -2.14
CA GLY A 50 7.05 14.61 -1.38
C GLY A 50 6.04 15.08 -0.33
N THR A 51 4.76 14.77 -0.51
CA THR A 51 3.69 15.13 0.44
C THR A 51 3.31 14.00 1.39
N ALA A 52 3.84 12.79 1.18
CA ALA A 52 3.47 11.57 1.89
C ALA A 52 1.94 11.34 1.94
N SER A 53 1.20 11.81 0.93
CA SER A 53 -0.27 11.74 0.92
C SER A 53 -0.84 11.52 -0.47
N GLY A 54 -1.51 10.38 -0.67
CA GLY A 54 -2.22 10.06 -1.91
C GLY A 54 -3.36 11.04 -2.23
N GLY A 55 -4.10 11.48 -1.20
CA GLY A 55 -5.18 12.45 -1.36
C GLY A 55 -4.70 13.84 -1.77
N ALA A 56 -3.54 14.28 -1.28
CA ALA A 56 -2.92 15.55 -1.69
C ALA A 56 -2.45 15.52 -3.16
N ALA A 57 -2.03 14.35 -3.66
CA ALA A 57 -1.61 14.16 -5.04
C ALA A 57 -2.74 13.87 -6.03
N LEU A 58 -3.98 13.69 -5.55
CA LEU A 58 -5.14 13.36 -6.40
C LEU A 58 -5.43 14.42 -7.49
N PRO A 59 -5.45 15.75 -7.19
CA PRO A 59 -5.66 16.76 -8.22
C PRO A 59 -4.59 16.72 -9.31
N MET A 60 -3.32 16.54 -8.92
CA MET A 60 -2.19 16.41 -9.83
C MET A 60 -2.30 15.14 -10.70
N SER A 61 -2.74 14.04 -10.10
CA SER A 61 -2.95 12.76 -10.78
C SER A 61 -4.05 12.86 -11.84
N MET A 62 -5.17 13.51 -11.53
CA MET A 62 -6.24 13.75 -12.50
C MET A 62 -5.75 14.59 -13.68
N GLN A 63 -5.00 15.66 -13.42
CA GLN A 63 -4.47 16.51 -14.46
C GLN A 63 -3.46 15.76 -15.35
N CYS A 64 -2.52 15.02 -14.77
CA CYS A 64 -1.56 14.21 -15.52
C CYS A 64 -2.24 13.15 -16.41
N MET A 65 -3.33 12.55 -15.93
CA MET A 65 -4.08 11.55 -16.69
C MET A 65 -4.88 12.15 -17.85
N GLU A 66 -5.46 13.35 -17.66
CA GLU A 66 -6.19 14.08 -18.70
C GLU A 66 -5.21 14.67 -19.75
N ASP A 67 -4.16 15.37 -19.30
CA ASP A 67 -3.28 16.16 -20.17
C ASP A 67 -2.16 15.32 -20.81
N ASN A 68 -1.49 14.45 -20.04
CA ASN A 68 -0.33 13.70 -20.53
C ASN A 68 -0.70 12.31 -21.06
N CYS A 69 -1.68 11.65 -20.44
CA CYS A 69 -2.11 10.30 -20.82
C CYS A 69 -3.32 10.30 -21.77
N HIS A 70 -3.92 11.48 -22.01
CA HIS A 70 -5.08 11.67 -22.90
C HIS A 70 -6.26 10.75 -22.59
N ILE A 71 -6.52 10.48 -21.31
CA ILE A 71 -7.67 9.69 -20.86
C ILE A 71 -8.92 10.57 -20.77
N ASP A 72 -10.08 10.01 -21.11
CA ASP A 72 -11.36 10.72 -21.03
C ASP A 72 -11.61 11.22 -19.60
N ARG A 73 -11.88 12.52 -19.50
CA ARG A 73 -12.14 13.24 -18.25
C ARG A 73 -13.26 12.64 -17.41
N ARG A 74 -14.24 11.98 -18.03
CA ARG A 74 -15.33 11.29 -17.33
C ARG A 74 -14.82 10.06 -16.58
N ILE A 75 -13.83 9.36 -17.13
CA ILE A 75 -13.22 8.18 -16.53
C ILE A 75 -12.25 8.60 -15.42
N SER A 76 -11.33 9.53 -15.71
CA SER A 76 -10.32 9.98 -14.73
C SER A 76 -10.97 10.52 -13.44
N ARG A 77 -12.00 11.36 -13.58
CA ARG A 77 -12.69 12.00 -12.45
C ARG A 77 -13.63 11.11 -11.67
N PHE A 78 -13.93 9.92 -12.19
CA PHE A 78 -14.70 8.92 -11.47
C PHE A 78 -13.77 7.91 -10.79
N VAL A 79 -12.84 7.34 -11.56
CA VAL A 79 -11.99 6.22 -11.13
C VAL A 79 -10.91 6.69 -10.15
N LEU A 80 -10.26 7.83 -10.37
CA LEU A 80 -9.16 8.27 -9.49
C LEU A 80 -9.63 8.65 -8.09
N PRO A 81 -10.71 9.44 -7.89
CA PRO A 81 -11.20 9.73 -6.55
C PRO A 81 -11.70 8.49 -5.81
N LEU A 82 -12.38 7.58 -6.52
CA LEU A 82 -12.83 6.30 -5.96
C LEU A 82 -11.62 5.42 -5.57
N GLY A 83 -10.60 5.36 -6.43
CA GLY A 83 -9.38 4.61 -6.17
C GLY A 83 -8.58 5.17 -4.99
N SER A 84 -8.54 6.48 -4.80
CA SER A 84 -7.80 7.11 -3.70
C SER A 84 -8.33 6.75 -2.31
N THR A 85 -9.56 6.25 -2.19
CA THR A 85 -10.15 5.86 -0.90
C THR A 85 -10.21 4.35 -0.71
N ILE A 86 -10.38 3.59 -1.80
CA ILE A 86 -10.58 2.12 -1.74
C ILE A 86 -9.28 1.36 -2.03
N ASN A 87 -8.41 1.88 -2.91
CA ASN A 87 -7.24 1.15 -3.42
C ASN A 87 -5.98 1.45 -2.59
N MET A 88 -5.95 0.93 -1.36
CA MET A 88 -4.83 1.10 -0.41
C MET A 88 -3.88 -0.11 -0.40
N ASP A 89 -3.36 -0.50 -1.57
CA ASP A 89 -2.48 -1.67 -1.73
C ASP A 89 -1.20 -1.60 -0.89
N GLY A 90 -0.58 -0.42 -0.83
CA GLY A 90 0.62 -0.20 -0.03
C GLY A 90 0.38 -0.41 1.47
N ASN A 91 -0.79 0.03 1.95
CA ASN A 91 -1.18 -0.15 3.35
C ASN A 91 -1.45 -1.62 3.67
N ALA A 92 -2.14 -2.35 2.79
CA ALA A 92 -2.36 -3.79 2.97
C ALA A 92 -1.05 -4.59 3.02
N LEU A 93 -0.08 -4.24 2.16
CA LEU A 93 1.25 -4.87 2.16
C LEU A 93 2.00 -4.56 3.46
N TYR A 94 2.01 -3.30 3.87
CA TYR A 94 2.63 -2.86 5.12
C TYR A 94 2.06 -3.60 6.33
N GLU A 95 0.73 -3.62 6.47
CA GLU A 95 0.02 -4.28 7.57
C GLU A 95 0.30 -5.78 7.61
N ALA A 96 0.29 -6.47 6.47
CA ALA A 96 0.57 -7.90 6.41
C ALA A 96 2.01 -8.22 6.85
N VAL A 97 2.99 -7.46 6.35
CA VAL A 97 4.41 -7.65 6.72
C VAL A 97 4.64 -7.30 8.19
N ALA A 98 3.99 -6.25 8.70
CA ALA A 98 4.07 -5.84 10.11
C ALA A 98 3.60 -6.93 11.07
N VAL A 99 2.45 -7.57 10.76
CA VAL A 99 1.90 -8.65 11.60
C VAL A 99 2.79 -9.89 11.57
N ILE A 100 3.28 -10.28 10.39
CA ILE A 100 4.21 -11.40 10.26
C ILE A 100 5.51 -11.13 11.02
N PHE A 101 6.01 -9.89 10.94
CA PHE A 101 7.21 -9.48 11.68
C PHE A 101 7.00 -9.55 13.20
N ILE A 102 5.86 -9.09 13.72
CA ILE A 102 5.54 -9.20 15.15
C ILE A 102 5.44 -10.66 15.60
N ALA A 103 4.84 -11.54 14.78
CA ALA A 103 4.80 -12.96 15.08
C ALA A 103 6.20 -13.57 15.17
N GLN A 104 7.09 -13.22 14.23
CA GLN A 104 8.49 -13.65 14.24
C GLN A 104 9.26 -13.12 15.45
N LEU A 105 9.02 -11.87 15.88
CA LEU A 105 9.62 -11.30 17.09
C LEU A 105 9.22 -12.07 18.36
N ASN A 106 7.99 -12.55 18.42
CA ASN A 106 7.46 -13.30 19.56
C ASN A 106 7.75 -14.81 19.47
N ASN A 107 8.53 -15.26 18.48
CA ASN A 107 8.76 -16.68 18.19
C ASN A 107 7.46 -17.49 18.02
N VAL A 108 6.44 -16.86 17.42
CA VAL A 108 5.18 -17.53 17.06
C VAL A 108 5.28 -17.98 15.61
N ASP A 109 5.25 -19.30 15.41
CA ASP A 109 5.18 -19.89 14.07
C ASP A 109 3.77 -19.75 13.52
N LEU A 110 3.62 -18.88 12.52
CA LEU A 110 2.35 -18.74 11.80
C LEU A 110 2.19 -19.91 10.82
N SER A 111 1.07 -20.62 10.96
CA SER A 111 0.62 -21.60 9.99
C SER A 111 0.19 -20.92 8.68
N PHE A 112 0.15 -21.69 7.59
CA PHE A 112 -0.31 -21.18 6.29
C PHE A 112 -1.73 -20.59 6.33
N ALA A 113 -2.62 -21.17 7.15
CA ALA A 113 -3.98 -20.68 7.33
C ALA A 113 -4.02 -19.30 8.03
N GLU A 114 -3.15 -19.08 9.00
CA GLU A 114 -3.04 -17.78 9.69
C GLU A 114 -2.45 -16.72 8.76
N VAL A 115 -1.44 -17.05 7.95
CA VAL A 115 -0.88 -16.12 6.95
C VAL A 115 -1.95 -15.71 5.93
N LEU A 116 -2.78 -16.65 5.47
CA LEU A 116 -3.90 -16.34 4.57
C LEU A 116 -4.93 -15.45 5.26
N THR A 117 -5.25 -15.74 6.53
CA THR A 117 -6.19 -14.95 7.33
C THR A 117 -5.68 -13.51 7.53
N VAL A 118 -4.40 -13.33 7.85
CA VAL A 118 -3.74 -12.02 7.94
C VAL A 118 -3.86 -11.28 6.63
N SER A 119 -3.55 -11.94 5.50
CA SER A 119 -3.58 -11.31 4.17
C SER A 119 -4.97 -10.82 3.79
N VAL A 120 -6.00 -11.65 4.01
CA VAL A 120 -7.40 -11.28 3.73
C VAL A 120 -7.86 -10.18 4.67
N THR A 121 -7.55 -10.27 5.96
CA THR A 121 -7.96 -9.28 6.96
C THR A 121 -7.30 -7.93 6.70
N ALA A 122 -6.00 -7.90 6.36
CA ALA A 122 -5.29 -6.69 5.96
C ALA A 122 -5.91 -6.04 4.72
N THR A 123 -6.29 -6.84 3.73
CA THR A 123 -6.95 -6.33 2.51
C THR A 123 -8.33 -5.73 2.82
N VAL A 124 -9.11 -6.34 3.71
CA VAL A 124 -10.42 -5.81 4.11
C VAL A 124 -10.26 -4.56 4.99
N ALA A 125 -9.30 -4.57 5.91
CA ALA A 125 -9.00 -3.44 6.78
C ALA A 125 -8.53 -2.21 6.00
N SER A 126 -7.69 -2.41 4.98
CA SER A 126 -7.17 -1.32 4.14
C SER A 126 -8.28 -0.60 3.35
N ILE A 127 -9.35 -1.29 2.97
CA ILE A 127 -10.53 -0.67 2.33
C ILE A 127 -11.36 0.12 3.35
N GLY A 128 -11.50 -0.41 4.57
CA GLY A 128 -12.46 0.07 5.57
C GLY A 128 -12.07 1.35 6.31
N LEU A 129 -10.80 1.75 6.28
CA LEU A 129 -10.28 2.80 7.16
C LEU A 129 -10.02 4.16 6.48
N GLY A 130 -10.18 4.24 5.16
CA GLY A 130 -10.06 5.50 4.41
C GLY A 130 -8.75 6.26 4.69
N SER A 131 -8.80 7.59 4.61
CA SER A 131 -7.65 8.51 4.79
C SER A 131 -7.33 8.87 6.25
N VAL A 132 -7.82 8.09 7.22
CA VAL A 132 -7.42 8.22 8.64
C VAL A 132 -6.00 7.64 8.80
N PRO A 133 -5.15 8.11 9.74
CA PRO A 133 -3.81 7.55 9.94
C PRO A 133 -3.87 6.04 10.21
N ALA A 134 -3.74 5.26 9.14
CA ALA A 134 -4.22 3.88 9.05
C ALA A 134 -3.32 2.90 9.80
N GLY A 135 -2.05 3.22 10.00
CA GLY A 135 -1.06 2.23 10.47
C GLY A 135 -1.43 1.57 11.79
N LEU A 136 -1.78 2.34 12.83
CA LEU A 136 -1.92 1.76 14.16
C LEU A 136 -3.21 0.98 14.39
N VAL A 137 -4.36 1.56 14.03
CA VAL A 137 -5.66 0.96 14.39
C VAL A 137 -5.90 -0.32 13.60
N SER A 138 -5.52 -0.39 12.32
CA SER A 138 -5.62 -1.61 11.52
C SER A 138 -4.72 -2.72 12.05
N ILE A 139 -3.45 -2.39 12.36
CA ILE A 139 -2.48 -3.39 12.84
C ILE A 139 -2.97 -3.97 14.17
N LEU A 140 -3.51 -3.14 15.06
CA LEU A 140 -4.12 -3.60 16.31
C LEU A 140 -5.30 -4.54 16.08
N LEU A 141 -6.18 -4.22 15.13
CA LEU A 141 -7.29 -5.07 14.75
C LEU A 141 -6.79 -6.43 14.26
N ILE A 142 -5.84 -6.45 13.33
CA ILE A 142 -5.33 -7.69 12.73
C ILE A 142 -4.60 -8.54 13.77
N LEU A 143 -3.76 -7.93 14.63
CA LEU A 143 -3.09 -8.65 15.72
C LEU A 143 -4.09 -9.30 16.68
N ASN A 144 -5.17 -8.60 17.02
CA ASN A 144 -6.22 -9.15 17.87
C ASN A 144 -6.95 -10.32 17.20
N THR A 145 -7.21 -10.25 15.88
CA THR A 145 -7.85 -11.36 15.15
C THR A 145 -7.01 -12.64 15.11
N VAL A 146 -5.68 -12.52 15.16
CA VAL A 146 -4.74 -13.67 15.16
C VAL A 146 -4.29 -14.03 16.58
N GLY A 147 -4.70 -13.25 17.60
CA GLY A 147 -4.36 -13.50 19.01
C GLY A 147 -2.90 -13.16 19.37
N LEU A 148 -2.25 -12.27 18.62
CA LEU A 148 -0.87 -11.86 18.86
C LEU A 148 -0.76 -10.72 19.88
N PRO A 149 0.33 -10.69 20.69
CA PRO A 149 0.53 -9.65 21.68
C PRO A 149 0.78 -8.28 21.03
N ILE A 150 0.06 -7.27 21.53
CA ILE A 150 0.04 -5.90 20.99
C ILE A 150 1.24 -5.05 21.43
N LYS A 151 2.00 -5.50 22.44
CA LYS A 151 3.05 -4.69 23.09
C LYS A 151 4.15 -4.23 22.13
N ASP A 152 4.41 -5.02 21.09
CA ASP A 152 5.50 -4.78 20.14
C ASP A 152 5.12 -3.85 18.99
N VAL A 153 3.86 -3.41 18.89
CA VAL A 153 3.41 -2.42 17.88
C VAL A 153 4.15 -1.09 18.05
N SER A 154 4.57 -0.76 19.28
CA SER A 154 5.39 0.41 19.58
C SER A 154 6.72 0.46 18.81
N LEU A 155 7.26 -0.69 18.41
CA LEU A 155 8.48 -0.76 17.60
C LEU A 155 8.22 -0.29 16.16
N LEU A 156 7.05 -0.56 15.59
CA LEU A 156 6.69 -0.14 14.23
C LEU A 156 6.59 1.39 14.13
N LEU A 157 6.09 2.05 15.18
CA LEU A 157 6.01 3.51 15.24
C LEU A 157 7.34 4.23 15.07
N THR A 158 8.44 3.60 15.45
CA THR A 158 9.77 4.20 15.32
C THR A 158 10.22 4.35 13.86
N VAL A 159 9.62 3.56 12.96
CA VAL A 159 9.94 3.53 11.53
C VAL A 159 8.78 3.91 10.62
N ASP A 160 7.57 4.08 11.17
CA ASP A 160 6.34 4.44 10.44
C ASP A 160 6.48 5.74 9.64
N TRP A 161 7.24 6.73 10.14
CA TRP A 161 7.48 7.98 9.42
C TRP A 161 8.31 7.82 8.12
N LEU A 162 9.01 6.70 7.97
CA LEU A 162 9.88 6.41 6.83
C LEU A 162 9.16 5.60 5.74
N LEU A 163 8.14 4.82 6.13
CA LEU A 163 7.45 3.83 5.28
C LEU A 163 6.14 4.40 4.74
#